data_AF-A0A9X2BSZ4-F1
#
_entry.id   AF-A0A9X2BSZ4-F1
#
_cell.length_a   1.000
_cell.length_b   1.000
_cell.length_c   1.000
_cell.angle_alpha   90.00
_cell.angle_beta   90.00
_cell.angle_gamma   90.00
#
_symmetry.space_group_name_H-M   'P 1'
#
loop_
_entity.id
_entity.type
_entity.pdbx_description
1 polymer ?
#
loop_
_entity_poly.entity_id
_entity_poly.type
_entity_poly.pdbx_seq_one_letter_code
_entity_poly.pdbx_strand_id
1 'polypeptide(L)'
;MSDTAPSRPACRPAGRLASRLAALRGWRASLAACGLGLLSALALPPVHAVPVLLLSIPGLIVLAGAAPGWRRAAWLGFCWGWGHHLGGLYWITSAILIEADRFWWLVPIAVPAVAVPLALAMALPAAAARLAAPGWPRLLAFAAVWVAAEMLRGVVLTGFPWNLLGSVWAFAALPLQGASLVGVHGLSLLTVLLAGLPLLGRRAWAGGFALVLAAGVFGFLRLQAADPPPQPWRVIVVQGNVQQDTKWREDARWPIFNRYLNLTRAAVAQPLPPGAPAGTRTVVAWPETASPFLLGEDPVASRLAGETLPPGGVLLAGSVRVEWGPDRRPEHVFNSMIALDEAGRTLAAYDKSHLVPFGEYMPWRGLMPVRIVRGSMDFTPGRGPEAIAPGGLPPFGTLICYEVIFPGAVVPAPRPDWLLNITNDAWFGASAGPYQHLAAVRLRAVEEGLPIARAAQTGISALVDARGRVLAHLGLGESGSLAALLPGRGRATLFSRLGLYLPGGLALLCLLAAVAGTIVMSRNERP
;
A
#
# COMPACT_ATOMS: atom_id res chain seq x y z
N MET A 1 -41.12 2.55 46.72
CA MET A 1 -41.33 1.85 45.44
C MET A 1 -40.22 2.28 44.51
N SER A 2 -39.26 1.39 44.27
CA SER A 2 -38.04 1.65 43.50
C SER A 2 -38.26 1.24 42.03
N ASP A 3 -38.28 2.23 41.13
CA ASP A 3 -38.33 2.02 39.69
C ASP A 3 -36.97 1.53 39.15
N THR A 4 -36.88 0.24 38.89
CA THR A 4 -35.77 -0.36 38.13
C THR A 4 -36.09 -0.29 36.64
N ALA A 5 -35.32 0.52 35.91
CA ALA A 5 -35.36 0.57 34.45
C ALA A 5 -35.08 -0.82 33.83
N PRO A 6 -35.77 -1.22 32.74
CA PRO A 6 -35.57 -2.53 32.14
C PRO A 6 -34.22 -2.59 31.41
N SER A 7 -33.34 -3.44 31.90
CA SER A 7 -32.10 -3.82 31.24
C SER A 7 -32.40 -4.54 29.93
N ARG A 8 -31.93 -4.00 28.80
CA ARG A 8 -31.96 -4.69 27.50
C ARG A 8 -31.33 -6.09 27.62
N PRO A 9 -31.87 -7.13 26.97
CA PRO A 9 -31.35 -8.49 27.09
C PRO A 9 -29.91 -8.54 26.54
N ALA A 10 -28.96 -8.79 27.44
CA ALA A 10 -27.57 -8.99 27.08
C ALA A 10 -27.44 -10.31 26.31
N CYS A 11 -27.09 -10.21 25.03
CA CYS A 11 -26.67 -11.34 24.21
C CYS A 11 -25.63 -12.18 24.99
N ARG A 12 -25.95 -13.43 25.33
CA ARG A 12 -25.03 -14.33 26.04
C ARG A 12 -23.77 -14.49 25.18
N PRO A 13 -22.58 -14.03 25.64
CA PRO A 13 -21.38 -14.09 24.83
C PRO A 13 -21.05 -15.56 24.51
N ALA A 14 -20.85 -15.87 23.24
CA ALA A 14 -20.37 -17.16 22.81
C ALA A 14 -18.94 -17.39 23.38
N GLY A 15 -18.85 -18.14 24.47
CA GLY A 15 -17.58 -18.58 25.08
C GLY A 15 -17.10 -17.79 26.30
N ARG A 16 -16.27 -18.46 27.13
CA ARG A 16 -15.68 -17.90 28.37
C ARG A 16 -14.80 -16.66 28.12
N LEU A 17 -14.15 -16.57 26.95
CA LEU A 17 -13.31 -15.42 26.59
C LEU A 17 -14.13 -14.18 26.24
N ALA A 18 -15.17 -14.34 25.41
CA ALA A 18 -16.05 -13.24 25.03
C ALA A 18 -16.79 -12.65 26.24
N SER A 19 -17.19 -13.49 27.20
CA SER A 19 -17.81 -13.03 28.45
C SER A 19 -16.85 -12.27 29.35
N ARG A 20 -15.59 -12.73 29.48
CA ARG A 20 -14.54 -11.99 30.19
C ARG A 20 -14.27 -10.62 29.56
N LEU A 21 -14.14 -10.57 28.23
CA LEU A 21 -13.95 -9.30 27.50
C LEU A 21 -15.15 -8.37 27.68
N ALA A 22 -16.36 -8.89 27.53
CA ALA A 22 -17.60 -8.12 27.72
C ALA A 22 -17.80 -7.62 29.15
N ALA A 23 -17.11 -8.19 30.15
CA ALA A 23 -17.13 -7.75 31.54
C ALA A 23 -16.09 -6.65 31.86
N LEU A 24 -15.11 -6.41 30.98
CA LEU A 24 -14.11 -5.37 31.21
C LEU A 24 -14.75 -3.98 31.20
N ARG A 25 -14.29 -3.11 32.11
CA ARG A 25 -14.77 -1.73 32.26
C ARG A 25 -13.60 -0.76 32.36
N GLY A 26 -13.87 0.51 32.09
CA GLY A 26 -12.88 1.59 32.23
C GLY A 26 -11.57 1.31 31.48
N TRP A 27 -10.45 1.66 32.11
CA TRP A 27 -9.10 1.53 31.53
C TRP A 27 -8.74 0.10 31.12
N ARG A 28 -9.24 -0.94 31.82
CA ARG A 28 -8.98 -2.34 31.47
C ARG A 28 -9.52 -2.70 30.09
N ALA A 29 -10.71 -2.21 29.75
CA ALA A 29 -11.29 -2.40 28.41
C ALA A 29 -10.49 -1.63 27.33
N SER A 30 -9.99 -0.43 27.66
CA SER A 30 -9.14 0.35 26.75
C SER A 30 -7.79 -0.33 26.49
N LEU A 31 -7.15 -0.88 27.52
CA LEU A 31 -5.91 -1.65 27.35
C LEU A 31 -6.14 -2.93 26.57
N ALA A 32 -7.24 -3.66 26.83
CA ALA A 32 -7.58 -4.84 26.05
C ALA A 32 -7.81 -4.49 24.57
N ALA A 33 -8.53 -3.41 24.28
CA ALA A 33 -8.72 -2.92 22.92
C ALA A 33 -7.38 -2.58 22.25
N CYS A 34 -6.52 -1.82 22.92
CA CYS A 34 -5.18 -1.48 22.43
C CYS A 34 -4.32 -2.73 22.17
N GLY A 35 -4.30 -3.68 23.11
CA GLY A 35 -3.55 -4.93 22.97
C GLY A 35 -4.07 -5.81 21.81
N LEU A 36 -5.39 -5.88 21.62
CA LEU A 36 -5.97 -6.56 20.44
C LEU A 36 -5.59 -5.85 19.14
N GLY A 37 -5.54 -4.51 19.15
CA GLY A 37 -5.03 -3.71 18.05
C GLY A 37 -3.57 -4.02 17.73
N LEU A 38 -2.70 -3.98 18.74
CA LEU A 38 -1.28 -4.31 18.58
C LEU A 38 -1.09 -5.74 18.05
N LEU A 39 -1.88 -6.70 18.55
CA LEU A 39 -1.88 -8.08 18.07
C LEU A 39 -2.29 -8.18 16.59
N SER A 40 -3.24 -7.36 16.12
CA SER A 40 -3.68 -7.41 14.73
C SER A 40 -2.61 -6.93 13.75
N ALA A 41 -1.64 -6.14 14.19
CA ALA A 41 -0.51 -5.74 13.36
C ALA A 41 0.34 -6.94 12.92
N LEU A 42 0.35 -8.06 13.67
CA LEU A 42 1.04 -9.29 13.26
C LEU A 42 0.43 -9.95 12.00
N ALA A 43 -0.81 -9.60 11.62
CA ALA A 43 -1.41 -10.06 10.37
C ALA A 43 -0.80 -9.39 9.14
N LEU A 44 -0.17 -8.21 9.31
CA LEU A 44 0.45 -7.46 8.22
C LEU A 44 1.77 -8.12 7.77
N PRO A 45 2.24 -7.81 6.54
CA PRO A 45 3.58 -8.16 6.13
C PRO A 45 4.65 -7.58 7.09
N PRO A 46 5.76 -8.29 7.31
CA PRO A 46 6.13 -9.60 6.75
C PRO A 46 5.61 -10.81 7.56
N VAL A 47 4.93 -10.60 8.68
CA VAL A 47 4.60 -11.67 9.63
C VAL A 47 3.44 -12.55 9.16
N HIS A 48 2.43 -11.95 8.52
CA HIS A 48 1.30 -12.68 7.92
C HIS A 48 0.55 -13.63 8.88
N ALA A 49 0.52 -13.33 10.18
CA ALA A 49 -0.24 -14.08 11.17
C ALA A 49 -1.75 -13.78 11.07
N VAL A 50 -2.35 -13.93 9.89
CA VAL A 50 -3.77 -13.63 9.59
C VAL A 50 -4.75 -14.22 10.63
N PRO A 51 -4.56 -15.45 11.17
CA PRO A 51 -5.47 -16.00 12.17
C PRO A 51 -5.64 -15.17 13.45
N VAL A 52 -4.69 -14.29 13.80
CA VAL A 52 -4.84 -13.41 14.97
C VAL A 52 -6.05 -12.47 14.86
N LEU A 53 -6.53 -12.21 13.64
CA LEU A 53 -7.73 -11.43 13.38
C LEU A 53 -9.01 -12.11 13.89
N LEU A 54 -9.04 -13.45 13.99
CA LEU A 54 -10.14 -14.21 14.59
C LEU A 54 -10.30 -13.95 16.09
N LEU A 55 -9.26 -13.41 16.73
CA LEU A 55 -9.32 -12.93 18.11
C LEU A 55 -9.52 -11.42 18.17
N SER A 56 -8.74 -10.67 17.39
CA SER A 56 -8.69 -9.21 17.47
C SER A 56 -9.99 -8.52 17.05
N ILE A 57 -10.54 -8.88 15.87
CA ILE A 57 -11.74 -8.23 15.33
C ILE A 57 -12.99 -8.60 16.16
N PRO A 58 -13.27 -9.88 16.47
CA PRO A 58 -14.36 -10.22 17.37
C PRO A 58 -14.21 -9.61 18.77
N GLY A 59 -12.99 -9.54 19.29
CA GLY A 59 -12.71 -8.92 20.58
C GLY A 59 -13.12 -7.45 20.61
N LEU A 60 -12.81 -6.68 19.56
CA LEU A 60 -13.26 -5.29 19.44
C LEU A 60 -14.79 -5.20 19.31
N ILE A 61 -15.43 -6.03 18.49
CA ILE A 61 -16.90 -6.03 18.32
C ILE A 61 -17.60 -6.33 19.66
N VAL A 62 -17.08 -7.27 20.45
CA VAL A 62 -17.62 -7.62 21.78
C VAL A 62 -17.43 -6.45 22.75
N LEU A 63 -16.24 -5.85 22.81
CA LEU A 63 -15.95 -4.69 23.67
C LEU A 63 -16.83 -3.49 23.31
N ALA A 64 -16.98 -3.19 22.02
CA ALA A 64 -17.84 -2.12 21.51
C ALA A 64 -19.32 -2.38 21.82
N GLY A 65 -19.79 -3.61 21.61
CA GLY A 65 -21.17 -4.01 21.89
C GLY A 65 -21.55 -3.98 23.37
N ALA A 66 -20.60 -4.25 24.27
CA ALA A 66 -20.79 -4.19 25.72
C ALA A 66 -20.59 -2.79 26.31
N ALA A 67 -20.15 -1.81 25.52
CA ALA A 67 -19.92 -0.45 25.99
C ALA A 67 -21.24 0.23 26.43
N PRO A 68 -21.22 1.09 27.47
CA PRO A 68 -22.42 1.81 27.93
C PRO A 68 -23.12 2.61 26.82
N GLY A 69 -22.36 3.21 25.90
CA GLY A 69 -22.89 3.96 24.76
C GLY A 69 -21.89 4.10 23.61
N TRP A 70 -22.34 4.70 22.51
CA TRP A 70 -21.55 4.80 21.27
C TRP A 70 -20.25 5.59 21.43
N ARG A 71 -20.23 6.63 22.28
CA ARG A 71 -19.01 7.40 22.58
C ARG A 71 -17.91 6.54 23.19
N ARG A 72 -18.30 5.65 24.11
CA ARG A 72 -17.36 4.71 24.73
C ARG A 72 -16.91 3.63 23.74
N ALA A 73 -17.82 3.15 22.89
CA ALA A 73 -17.46 2.21 21.83
C ALA A 73 -16.48 2.84 20.83
N ALA A 74 -16.73 4.08 20.40
CA ALA A 74 -15.82 4.87 19.58
C ALA A 74 -14.43 4.99 20.21
N TRP A 75 -14.35 5.31 21.50
CA TRP A 75 -13.08 5.34 22.23
C TRP A 75 -12.36 3.98 22.26
N LEU A 76 -13.09 2.87 22.40
CA LEU A 76 -12.48 1.53 22.33
C LEU A 76 -11.97 1.21 20.91
N GLY A 77 -12.71 1.62 19.88
CA GLY A 77 -12.25 1.58 18.49
C GLY A 77 -11.00 2.40 18.25
N PHE A 78 -10.93 3.60 18.84
CA PHE A 78 -9.73 4.43 18.84
C PHE A 78 -8.55 3.72 19.52
N CYS A 79 -8.71 3.19 20.75
CA CYS A 79 -7.64 2.46 21.43
C CYS A 79 -7.14 1.28 20.60
N TRP A 80 -8.05 0.52 20.00
CA TRP A 80 -7.70 -0.60 19.11
C TRP A 80 -6.94 -0.11 17.86
N GLY A 81 -7.44 0.92 17.18
CA GLY A 81 -6.79 1.49 16.00
C GLY A 81 -5.40 2.01 16.33
N TRP A 82 -5.25 2.66 17.48
CA TRP A 82 -3.97 3.18 17.94
C TRP A 82 -2.95 2.06 18.14
N GLY A 83 -3.33 0.97 18.84
CA GLY A 83 -2.47 -0.21 18.97
C GLY A 83 -2.09 -0.85 17.62
N HIS A 84 -3.05 -0.97 16.71
CA HIS A 84 -2.82 -1.50 15.36
C HIS A 84 -1.82 -0.66 14.56
N HIS A 85 -1.99 0.66 14.56
CA HIS A 85 -1.10 1.56 13.82
C HIS A 85 0.26 1.73 14.49
N LEU A 86 0.36 1.66 15.82
CA LEU A 86 1.66 1.62 16.52
C LEU A 86 2.49 0.41 16.06
N GLY A 87 1.90 -0.80 16.10
CA GLY A 87 2.57 -2.01 15.67
C GLY A 87 2.79 -2.08 14.15
N GLY A 88 1.87 -1.53 13.36
CA GLY A 88 1.93 -1.58 11.90
C GLY A 88 2.86 -0.55 11.25
N LEU A 89 3.12 0.57 11.94
CA LEU A 89 3.87 1.73 11.42
C LEU A 89 5.12 2.08 12.23
N TYR A 90 5.57 1.21 13.15
CA TYR A 90 6.79 1.44 13.94
C TYR A 90 8.01 1.79 13.07
N TRP A 91 8.05 1.28 11.84
CA TRP A 91 9.13 1.51 10.88
C TRP A 91 9.26 2.97 10.42
N ILE A 92 8.25 3.82 10.62
CA ILE A 92 8.36 5.26 10.32
C ILE A 92 9.48 5.90 11.15
N THR A 93 9.77 5.35 12.33
CA THR A 93 10.91 5.78 13.15
C THR A 93 12.24 5.69 12.41
N SER A 94 12.41 4.74 11.48
CA SER A 94 13.64 4.61 10.68
C SER A 94 13.94 5.88 9.88
N ALA A 95 12.92 6.55 9.35
CA ALA A 95 13.10 7.78 8.59
C ALA A 95 13.65 8.92 9.46
N ILE A 96 13.22 8.97 10.73
CA ILE A 96 13.66 9.98 11.71
C ILE A 96 15.08 9.73 12.15
N LEU A 97 15.46 8.45 12.30
CA LEU A 97 16.80 8.05 12.73
C LEU A 97 17.90 8.42 11.73
N ILE A 98 17.57 8.71 10.46
CA ILE A 98 18.53 9.19 9.44
C ILE A 98 19.11 10.56 9.82
N GLU A 99 18.34 11.41 10.50
CA GLU A 99 18.77 12.73 11.01
C GLU A 99 18.59 12.77 12.54
N ALA A 100 19.00 11.69 13.23
CA ALA A 100 18.84 11.56 14.67
C ALA A 100 19.57 12.67 15.45
N ASP A 101 20.67 13.20 14.93
CA ASP A 101 21.41 14.34 15.49
C ASP A 101 20.50 15.57 15.69
N ARG A 102 19.52 15.76 14.81
CA ARG A 102 18.56 16.88 14.86
C ARG A 102 17.21 16.49 15.45
N PHE A 103 16.75 15.26 15.18
CA PHE A 103 15.37 14.85 15.39
C PHE A 103 15.18 13.66 16.34
N TRP A 104 16.20 13.26 17.12
CA TRP A 104 16.08 12.13 18.07
C TRP A 104 14.86 12.26 19.01
N TRP A 105 14.49 13.47 19.42
CA TRP A 105 13.37 13.72 20.33
C TRP A 105 11.99 13.42 19.70
N LEU A 106 11.90 13.36 18.37
CA LEU A 106 10.69 12.95 17.65
C LEU A 106 10.47 11.43 17.67
N VAL A 107 11.51 10.63 17.92
CA VAL A 107 11.45 9.15 17.88
C VAL A 107 10.30 8.58 18.74
N PRO A 108 10.13 8.93 20.03
CA PRO A 108 9.04 8.41 20.83
C PRO A 108 7.67 9.03 20.51
N ILE A 109 7.61 10.10 19.72
CA ILE A 109 6.39 10.89 19.49
C ILE A 109 5.77 10.62 18.12
N ALA A 110 6.60 10.47 17.09
CA ALA A 110 6.13 10.50 15.71
C ALA A 110 5.16 9.37 15.36
N VAL A 111 5.50 8.12 15.70
CA VAL A 111 4.62 6.97 15.42
C VAL A 111 3.33 7.07 16.25
N PRO A 112 3.37 7.30 17.58
CA PRO A 112 2.16 7.59 18.36
C PRO A 112 1.30 8.72 17.79
N ALA A 113 1.91 9.81 17.33
CA ALA A 113 1.21 10.96 16.78
C ALA A 113 0.55 10.65 15.42
N VAL A 114 1.27 9.98 14.50
CA VAL A 114 0.71 9.53 13.21
C VAL A 114 -0.38 8.49 13.42
N ALA A 115 -0.28 7.64 14.44
CA ALA A 115 -1.30 6.66 14.76
C ALA A 115 -2.63 7.29 15.23
N VAL A 116 -2.64 8.50 15.79
CA VAL A 116 -3.86 9.17 16.28
C VAL A 116 -4.90 9.40 15.17
N PRO A 117 -4.61 10.13 14.07
CA PRO A 117 -5.60 10.37 13.01
C PRO A 117 -6.06 9.07 12.34
N LEU A 118 -5.19 8.05 12.24
CA LEU A 118 -5.55 6.75 11.68
C LEU A 118 -6.46 5.97 12.64
N ALA A 119 -6.20 6.04 13.96
CA ALA A 119 -7.03 5.44 14.99
C ALA A 119 -8.42 6.07 15.07
N LEU A 120 -8.57 7.36 14.76
CA LEU A 120 -9.90 8.00 14.67
C LEU A 120 -10.79 7.33 13.63
N ALA A 121 -10.22 6.86 12.51
CA ALA A 121 -10.98 6.10 11.52
C ALA A 121 -11.58 4.82 12.11
N MET A 122 -10.88 4.17 13.05
CA MET A 122 -11.34 2.94 13.72
C MET A 122 -12.36 3.19 14.84
N ALA A 123 -12.53 4.45 15.28
CA ALA A 123 -13.61 4.81 16.18
C ALA A 123 -14.99 4.66 15.52
N LEU A 124 -15.09 4.91 14.22
CA LEU A 124 -16.34 4.86 13.44
C LEU A 124 -16.98 3.46 13.40
N PRO A 125 -16.28 2.38 12.98
CA PRO A 125 -16.87 1.05 12.95
C PRO A 125 -17.27 0.56 14.35
N ALA A 126 -16.47 0.87 15.39
CA ALA A 126 -16.82 0.51 16.77
C ALA A 126 -18.09 1.24 17.26
N ALA A 127 -18.26 2.52 16.94
CA ALA A 127 -19.50 3.24 17.21
C ALA A 127 -20.69 2.62 16.47
N ALA A 128 -20.53 2.30 15.19
CA ALA A 128 -21.56 1.67 14.37
C ALA A 128 -22.00 0.31 14.95
N ALA A 129 -21.05 -0.51 15.41
CA ALA A 129 -21.34 -1.77 16.07
C ALA A 129 -22.19 -1.61 17.35
N ARG A 130 -21.98 -0.51 18.08
CA ARG A 130 -22.75 -0.21 19.30
C ARG A 130 -24.15 0.33 19.01
N LEU A 131 -24.33 1.02 17.89
CA LEU A 131 -25.61 1.56 17.46
C LEU A 131 -26.52 0.49 16.82
N ALA A 132 -25.93 -0.48 16.14
CA ALA A 132 -26.66 -1.59 15.52
C ALA A 132 -27.15 -2.64 16.53
N ALA A 133 -28.25 -3.33 16.17
CA ALA A 133 -28.78 -4.44 16.96
C ALA A 133 -27.74 -5.59 17.08
N PRO A 134 -27.71 -6.33 18.21
CA PRO A 134 -26.82 -7.48 18.38
C PRO A 134 -26.98 -8.54 17.26
N GLY A 135 -25.93 -9.34 17.04
CA GLY A 135 -25.94 -10.40 16.03
C GLY A 135 -25.44 -9.93 14.66
N TRP A 136 -26.05 -10.43 13.59
CA TRP A 136 -25.62 -10.15 12.21
C TRP A 136 -25.71 -8.67 11.82
N PRO A 137 -26.69 -7.85 12.26
CA PRO A 137 -26.74 -6.43 11.89
C PRO A 137 -25.51 -5.67 12.41
N ARG A 138 -25.08 -5.98 13.64
CA ARG A 138 -23.85 -5.41 14.22
C ARG A 138 -22.61 -5.72 13.40
N LEU A 139 -22.45 -6.98 12.97
CA LEU A 139 -21.28 -7.37 12.16
C LEU A 139 -21.27 -6.64 10.82
N LEU A 140 -22.41 -6.58 10.13
CA LEU A 140 -22.52 -5.89 8.85
C LEU A 140 -22.28 -4.38 8.98
N ALA A 141 -22.85 -3.73 10.00
CA ALA A 141 -22.60 -2.31 10.26
C ALA A 141 -21.11 -2.04 10.55
N PHE A 142 -20.48 -2.87 11.38
CA PHE A 142 -19.06 -2.76 11.69
C PHE A 142 -18.20 -2.90 10.43
N ALA A 143 -18.45 -3.93 9.62
CA ALA A 143 -17.69 -4.21 8.40
C ALA A 143 -17.88 -3.13 7.32
N ALA A 144 -19.11 -2.66 7.11
CA ALA A 144 -19.41 -1.60 6.16
C ALA A 144 -18.71 -0.29 6.51
N VAL A 145 -18.83 0.12 7.78
CA VAL A 145 -18.23 1.38 8.25
C VAL A 145 -16.71 1.27 8.33
N TRP A 146 -16.15 0.08 8.57
CA TRP A 146 -14.71 -0.15 8.48
C TRP A 146 -14.17 0.20 7.09
N VAL A 147 -14.81 -0.33 6.04
CA VAL A 147 -14.37 -0.08 4.67
C VAL A 147 -14.59 1.37 4.28
N ALA A 148 -15.71 1.97 4.65
CA ALA A 148 -15.93 3.40 4.44
C ALA A 148 -14.84 4.25 5.12
N ALA A 149 -14.43 3.89 6.34
CA ALA A 149 -13.37 4.57 7.07
C ALA A 149 -11.98 4.38 6.41
N GLU A 150 -11.68 3.19 5.88
CA GLU A 150 -10.47 2.93 5.11
C GLU A 150 -10.43 3.73 3.80
N MET A 151 -11.55 3.81 3.07
CA MET A 151 -11.66 4.59 1.83
C MET A 151 -11.53 6.09 2.13
N LEU A 152 -12.15 6.57 3.20
CA LEU A 152 -12.04 7.97 3.65
C LEU A 152 -10.59 8.34 3.97
N ARG A 153 -9.86 7.45 4.64
CA ARG A 153 -8.43 7.60 4.95
C ARG A 153 -7.54 7.69 3.71
N GLY A 154 -7.99 7.18 2.57
CA GLY A 154 -7.30 7.31 1.28
C GLY A 154 -7.43 8.71 0.64
N VAL A 155 -8.28 9.60 1.17
CA VAL A 155 -8.59 10.91 0.58
C VAL A 155 -8.34 12.07 1.54
N VAL A 156 -8.66 11.90 2.83
CA VAL A 156 -8.51 12.95 3.85
C VAL A 156 -7.03 13.32 4.03
N LEU A 157 -6.73 14.62 4.06
CA LEU A 157 -5.37 15.18 4.25
C LEU A 157 -4.35 14.59 3.27
N THR A 158 -4.68 14.59 1.97
CA THR A 158 -3.92 13.98 0.84
C THR A 158 -3.91 12.44 0.83
N GLY A 159 -4.49 11.81 1.84
CA GLY A 159 -4.66 10.36 1.92
C GLY A 159 -3.42 9.65 2.44
N PHE A 160 -3.64 8.62 3.27
CA PHE A 160 -2.62 7.67 3.71
C PHE A 160 -3.23 6.27 3.74
N PRO A 161 -3.48 5.61 2.59
CA PRO A 161 -4.08 4.26 2.55
C PRO A 161 -3.06 3.14 2.80
N TRP A 162 -2.13 3.34 3.74
CA TRP A 162 -1.15 2.33 4.13
C TRP A 162 -1.76 1.26 5.04
N ASN A 163 -1.34 -0.01 4.95
CA ASN A 163 -1.87 -1.11 5.78
C ASN A 163 -3.41 -1.22 5.76
N LEU A 164 -4.03 -1.13 4.59
CA LEU A 164 -5.43 -1.53 4.43
C LEU A 164 -5.59 -3.00 4.84
N LEU A 165 -6.63 -3.36 5.58
CA LEU A 165 -6.72 -4.70 6.17
C LEU A 165 -6.70 -5.81 5.12
N GLY A 166 -7.23 -5.56 3.91
CA GLY A 166 -7.15 -6.49 2.78
C GLY A 166 -5.73 -6.88 2.36
N SER A 167 -4.71 -6.08 2.71
CA SER A 167 -3.30 -6.38 2.42
C SER A 167 -2.73 -7.57 3.19
N VAL A 168 -3.38 -8.02 4.27
CA VAL A 168 -2.94 -9.21 5.04
C VAL A 168 -2.92 -10.48 4.18
N TRP A 169 -3.70 -10.52 3.10
CA TRP A 169 -3.76 -11.62 2.13
C TRP A 169 -2.56 -11.66 1.18
N ALA A 170 -1.67 -10.67 1.21
CA ALA A 170 -0.53 -10.58 0.30
C ALA A 170 0.63 -11.55 0.64
N PHE A 171 0.41 -12.65 1.36
CA PHE A 171 1.43 -13.67 1.61
C PHE A 171 1.68 -14.59 0.40
N ALA A 172 0.70 -14.72 -0.51
CA ALA A 172 0.81 -15.53 -1.72
C ALA A 172 -0.05 -14.95 -2.86
N ALA A 173 0.12 -15.39 -4.10
CA ALA A 173 -0.69 -14.90 -5.22
C ALA A 173 -2.14 -15.41 -5.15
N LEU A 174 -2.34 -16.66 -4.74
CA LEU A 174 -3.65 -17.33 -4.62
C LEU A 174 -4.70 -16.52 -3.82
N PRO A 175 -4.43 -16.11 -2.56
CA PRO A 175 -5.42 -15.36 -1.77
C PRO A 175 -5.68 -13.94 -2.28
N LEU A 176 -4.78 -13.37 -3.09
CA LEU A 176 -4.95 -12.01 -3.63
C LEU A 176 -6.00 -11.93 -4.74
N GLN A 177 -6.35 -13.05 -5.40
CA GLN A 177 -7.09 -13.03 -6.66
C GLN A 177 -8.47 -12.34 -6.54
N GLY A 178 -9.10 -12.37 -5.35
CA GLY A 178 -10.33 -11.64 -5.07
C GLY A 178 -10.23 -10.12 -5.26
N ALA A 179 -9.03 -9.54 -5.16
CA ALA A 179 -8.78 -8.12 -5.42
C ALA A 179 -9.08 -7.74 -6.89
N SER A 180 -9.00 -8.67 -7.83
CA SER A 180 -9.42 -8.44 -9.23
C SER A 180 -10.92 -8.19 -9.37
N LEU A 181 -11.71 -8.61 -8.38
CA LEU A 181 -13.15 -8.43 -8.36
C LEU A 181 -13.55 -7.18 -7.57
N VAL A 182 -13.01 -7.00 -6.37
CA VAL A 182 -13.53 -6.02 -5.40
C VAL A 182 -12.45 -5.08 -4.83
N GLY A 183 -11.21 -5.23 -5.29
CA GLY A 183 -10.05 -4.49 -4.80
C GLY A 183 -9.69 -4.78 -3.36
N VAL A 184 -8.63 -4.12 -2.89
CA VAL A 184 -8.11 -4.26 -1.53
C VAL A 184 -9.16 -3.89 -0.46
N HIS A 185 -9.99 -2.88 -0.71
CA HIS A 185 -11.07 -2.49 0.20
C HIS A 185 -12.16 -3.55 0.31
N GLY A 186 -12.49 -4.23 -0.80
CA GLY A 186 -13.41 -5.37 -0.77
C GLY A 186 -12.80 -6.57 -0.04
N LEU A 187 -11.48 -6.78 -0.17
CA LEU A 187 -10.77 -7.76 0.66
C LEU A 187 -10.78 -7.36 2.14
N SER A 188 -10.67 -6.07 2.49
CA SER A 188 -10.88 -5.60 3.88
C SER A 188 -12.28 -5.96 4.37
N LEU A 189 -13.33 -5.71 3.58
CA LEU A 189 -14.71 -6.08 3.92
C LEU A 189 -14.81 -7.58 4.23
N LEU A 190 -14.30 -8.41 3.30
CA LEU A 190 -14.31 -9.85 3.43
C LEU A 190 -13.57 -10.30 4.69
N THR A 191 -12.41 -9.70 4.97
CA THR A 191 -11.59 -10.02 6.14
C THR A 191 -12.34 -9.75 7.45
N VAL A 192 -12.96 -8.57 7.58
CA VAL A 192 -13.74 -8.22 8.77
C VAL A 192 -14.94 -9.14 8.96
N LEU A 193 -15.67 -9.43 7.87
CA LEU A 193 -16.81 -10.34 7.90
C LEU A 193 -16.37 -11.74 8.34
N LEU A 194 -15.40 -12.34 7.65
CA LEU A 194 -14.88 -13.68 7.95
C LEU A 194 -14.38 -13.78 9.40
N ALA A 195 -13.67 -12.76 9.87
CA ALA A 195 -13.19 -12.72 11.25
C ALA A 195 -14.33 -12.67 12.27
N GLY A 196 -15.43 -11.98 11.96
CA GLY A 196 -16.60 -11.82 12.83
C GLY A 196 -17.64 -12.93 12.76
N LEU A 197 -17.69 -13.74 11.70
CA LEU A 197 -18.68 -14.83 11.53
C LEU A 197 -18.78 -15.82 12.71
N PRO A 198 -17.69 -16.18 13.42
CA PRO A 198 -17.79 -17.03 14.62
C PRO A 198 -18.71 -16.46 15.71
N LEU A 199 -18.90 -15.15 15.79
CA LEU A 199 -19.84 -14.51 16.73
C LEU A 199 -21.31 -14.83 16.43
N LEU A 200 -21.63 -15.26 15.21
CA LEU A 200 -22.98 -15.62 14.76
C LEU A 200 -23.27 -17.13 14.90
N GLY A 201 -22.30 -17.91 15.39
CA GLY A 201 -22.45 -19.33 15.67
C GLY A 201 -21.88 -20.25 14.58
N ARG A 202 -21.93 -21.57 14.83
CA ARG A 202 -21.24 -22.60 14.02
C ARG A 202 -21.65 -22.61 12.55
N ARG A 203 -22.93 -22.38 12.23
CA ARG A 203 -23.43 -22.36 10.84
C ARG A 203 -22.82 -21.20 10.05
N ALA A 204 -22.76 -20.01 10.63
CA ALA A 204 -22.13 -18.84 10.01
C ALA A 204 -20.63 -19.05 9.82
N TRP A 205 -19.96 -19.65 10.82
CA TRP A 205 -18.54 -19.99 10.71
C TRP A 205 -18.25 -21.00 9.58
N ALA A 206 -19.08 -22.05 9.45
CA ALA A 206 -19.00 -23.00 8.34
C ALA A 206 -19.23 -22.33 6.97
N GLY A 207 -20.19 -21.41 6.89
CA GLY A 207 -20.40 -20.58 5.69
C GLY A 207 -19.17 -19.71 5.35
N GLY A 208 -18.50 -19.16 6.36
CA GLY A 208 -17.24 -18.44 6.18
C GLY A 208 -16.12 -19.31 5.64
N PHE A 209 -15.99 -20.55 6.14
CA PHE A 209 -15.04 -21.53 5.60
C PHE A 209 -15.36 -21.87 4.13
N ALA A 210 -16.63 -22.10 3.80
CA ALA A 210 -17.05 -22.33 2.42
C ALA A 210 -16.73 -21.14 1.50
N LEU A 211 -16.88 -19.90 1.99
CA LEU A 211 -16.52 -18.70 1.25
C LEU A 211 -15.01 -18.57 1.02
N VAL A 212 -14.18 -18.88 2.02
CA VAL A 212 -12.71 -18.94 1.87
C VAL A 212 -12.32 -20.02 0.85
N LEU A 213 -12.95 -21.19 0.92
CA LEU A 213 -12.71 -22.27 -0.04
C LEU A 213 -13.11 -21.83 -1.46
N ALA A 214 -14.27 -21.20 -1.64
CA ALA A 214 -14.72 -20.68 -2.92
C ALA A 214 -13.77 -19.60 -3.47
N ALA A 215 -13.29 -18.69 -2.63
CA ALA A 215 -12.28 -17.70 -3.00
C ALA A 215 -10.95 -18.37 -3.40
N GLY A 216 -10.55 -19.43 -2.69
CA GLY A 216 -9.39 -20.26 -3.02
C GLY A 216 -9.54 -20.98 -4.37
N VAL A 217 -10.70 -21.57 -4.64
CA VAL A 217 -11.02 -22.22 -5.93
C VAL A 217 -11.01 -21.18 -7.05
N PHE A 218 -11.66 -20.03 -6.87
CA PHE A 218 -11.60 -18.93 -7.84
C PHE A 218 -10.16 -18.50 -8.11
N GLY A 219 -9.37 -18.32 -7.06
CA GLY A 219 -7.97 -17.94 -7.18
C GLY A 219 -7.14 -18.99 -7.91
N PHE A 220 -7.36 -20.27 -7.63
CA PHE A 220 -6.70 -21.39 -8.30
C PHE A 220 -7.03 -21.41 -9.79
N LEU A 221 -8.31 -21.33 -10.15
CA LEU A 221 -8.75 -21.30 -11.55
C LEU A 221 -8.17 -20.09 -12.30
N ARG A 222 -8.13 -18.90 -11.67
CA ARG A 222 -7.54 -17.70 -12.27
C ARG A 222 -6.04 -17.84 -12.52
N LEU A 223 -5.31 -18.50 -11.61
CA LEU A 223 -3.87 -18.72 -11.74
C LEU A 223 -3.51 -19.85 -12.71
N GLN A 224 -4.41 -20.82 -12.93
CA GLN A 224 -4.24 -21.90 -13.92
C GLN A 224 -4.52 -21.45 -15.36
N ALA A 225 -5.27 -20.35 -15.55
CA ALA A 225 -5.52 -19.81 -16.88
C ALA A 225 -4.22 -19.43 -17.59
N ALA A 226 -4.15 -19.64 -18.91
CA ALA A 226 -2.96 -19.31 -19.70
C ALA A 226 -2.53 -17.85 -19.49
N ASP A 227 -1.22 -17.63 -19.40
CA ASP A 227 -0.67 -16.29 -19.29
C ASP A 227 -0.72 -15.55 -20.62
N PRO A 228 -0.96 -14.22 -20.59
CA PRO A 228 -0.74 -13.40 -21.77
C PRO A 228 0.70 -13.57 -22.26
N PRO A 229 0.93 -13.66 -23.58
CA PRO A 229 2.29 -13.78 -24.11
C PRO A 229 3.15 -12.60 -23.66
N PRO A 230 4.43 -12.81 -23.34
CA PRO A 230 5.33 -11.73 -22.97
C PRO A 230 5.48 -10.73 -24.12
N GLN A 231 5.69 -9.47 -23.76
CA GLN A 231 6.02 -8.42 -24.71
C GLN A 231 7.46 -8.65 -25.24
N PRO A 232 7.80 -8.18 -26.45
CA PRO A 232 9.14 -8.32 -27.04
C PRO A 232 10.18 -7.39 -26.40
N TRP A 233 10.18 -7.35 -25.07
CA TRP A 233 11.03 -6.51 -24.24
C TRP A 233 11.54 -7.32 -23.04
N ARG A 234 12.84 -7.24 -22.79
CA ARG A 234 13.46 -7.65 -21.54
C ARG A 234 13.52 -6.44 -20.61
N VAL A 235 12.99 -6.58 -19.40
CA VAL A 235 13.13 -5.60 -18.33
C VAL A 235 14.32 -5.99 -17.47
N ILE A 236 15.24 -5.06 -17.29
CA ILE A 236 16.33 -5.13 -16.31
C ILE A 236 16.03 -4.15 -15.19
N VAL A 237 15.87 -4.62 -13.98
CA VAL A 237 15.76 -3.75 -12.80
C VAL A 237 17.08 -3.75 -12.05
N VAL A 238 17.61 -2.55 -11.77
CA VAL A 238 18.89 -2.36 -11.08
C VAL A 238 18.65 -1.92 -9.64
N GLN A 239 19.34 -2.53 -8.68
CA GLN A 239 19.26 -2.23 -7.26
C GLN A 239 20.66 -1.87 -6.76
N GLY A 240 20.88 -0.59 -6.42
CA GLY A 240 22.21 -0.05 -6.09
C GLY A 240 22.58 -0.13 -4.61
N ASN A 241 21.60 -0.40 -3.74
CA ASN A 241 21.74 -0.46 -2.28
C ASN A 241 22.45 0.77 -1.68
N VAL A 242 22.10 1.96 -2.15
CA VAL A 242 22.68 3.20 -1.62
C VAL A 242 21.87 3.66 -0.43
N GLN A 243 22.52 3.75 0.74
CA GLN A 243 21.91 4.25 1.96
C GLN A 243 21.61 5.75 1.87
N GLN A 244 20.56 6.17 2.58
CA GLN A 244 20.00 7.52 2.45
C GLN A 244 20.92 8.62 3.02
N ASP A 245 21.79 8.28 3.97
CA ASP A 245 22.80 9.16 4.56
C ASP A 245 23.94 9.48 3.57
N THR A 246 24.31 8.51 2.74
CA THR A 246 25.45 8.56 1.81
C THR A 246 25.07 9.21 0.48
N LYS A 247 23.80 9.13 0.10
CA LYS A 247 23.26 9.52 -1.21
C LYS A 247 23.62 10.94 -1.67
N TRP A 248 23.71 11.89 -0.73
CA TRP A 248 23.92 13.31 -1.01
C TRP A 248 25.33 13.80 -0.70
N ARG A 249 26.25 12.90 -0.35
CA ARG A 249 27.65 13.26 -0.14
C ARG A 249 28.34 13.47 -1.48
N GLU A 250 29.09 14.56 -1.58
CA GLU A 250 29.77 14.93 -2.83
C GLU A 250 30.79 13.88 -3.28
N ASP A 251 31.56 13.34 -2.33
CA ASP A 251 32.55 12.29 -2.56
C ASP A 251 31.93 10.93 -2.98
N ALA A 252 30.64 10.73 -2.71
CA ALA A 252 29.92 9.51 -3.07
C ALA A 252 29.25 9.56 -4.46
N ARG A 253 29.12 10.75 -5.09
CA ARG A 253 28.37 10.93 -6.35
C ARG A 253 28.85 10.01 -7.47
N TRP A 254 30.15 10.07 -7.79
CA TRP A 254 30.74 9.23 -8.84
C TRP A 254 30.75 7.74 -8.48
N PRO A 255 31.17 7.32 -7.26
CA PRO A 255 31.05 5.92 -6.85
C PRO A 255 29.64 5.34 -6.99
N ILE A 256 28.60 6.09 -6.59
CA ILE A 256 27.20 5.68 -6.74
C ILE A 256 26.82 5.56 -8.22
N PHE A 257 27.14 6.56 -9.02
CA PHE A 257 26.80 6.57 -10.43
C PHE A 257 27.48 5.42 -11.18
N ASN A 258 28.79 5.23 -10.97
CA ASN A 258 29.55 4.14 -11.55
C ASN A 258 29.03 2.76 -11.14
N ARG A 259 28.51 2.60 -9.92
CA ARG A 259 27.84 1.36 -9.50
C ARG A 259 26.64 1.05 -10.40
N TYR A 260 25.78 2.02 -10.66
CA TYR A 260 24.64 1.83 -11.56
C TYR A 260 25.06 1.52 -12.99
N LEU A 261 26.07 2.23 -13.50
CA LEU A 261 26.61 1.96 -14.84
C LEU A 261 27.14 0.52 -14.94
N ASN A 262 27.92 0.08 -13.95
CA ASN A 262 28.52 -1.26 -13.93
C ASN A 262 27.49 -2.37 -13.79
N LEU A 263 26.51 -2.20 -12.88
CA LEU A 263 25.40 -3.15 -12.74
C LEU A 263 24.58 -3.24 -14.03
N THR A 264 24.34 -2.10 -14.69
CA THR A 264 23.61 -2.06 -15.96
C THR A 264 24.38 -2.80 -17.06
N ARG A 265 25.67 -2.50 -17.25
CA ARG A 265 26.52 -3.20 -18.24
C ARG A 265 26.56 -4.70 -17.99
N ALA A 266 26.77 -5.11 -16.73
CA ALA A 266 26.80 -6.52 -16.36
C ALA A 266 25.48 -7.24 -16.68
N ALA A 267 24.34 -6.60 -16.43
CA ALA A 267 23.02 -7.15 -16.72
C ALA A 267 22.72 -7.20 -18.23
N VAL A 268 23.08 -6.15 -18.97
CA VAL A 268 22.88 -6.06 -20.42
C VAL A 268 23.67 -7.14 -21.16
N ALA A 269 24.89 -7.43 -20.70
CA ALA A 269 25.77 -8.46 -21.25
C ALA A 269 25.27 -9.90 -21.03
N GLN A 270 24.32 -10.12 -20.12
CA GLN A 270 23.71 -11.44 -19.92
C GLN A 270 22.87 -11.83 -21.15
N PRO A 271 22.80 -13.13 -21.47
CA PRO A 271 21.94 -13.61 -22.56
C PRO A 271 20.47 -13.26 -22.31
N LEU A 272 19.69 -13.19 -23.39
CA LEU A 272 18.25 -13.03 -23.27
C LEU A 272 17.64 -14.20 -22.49
N PRO A 273 16.60 -13.96 -21.67
CA PRO A 273 15.87 -15.03 -21.00
C PRO A 273 15.36 -16.08 -22.01
N PRO A 274 15.30 -17.37 -21.63
CA PRO A 274 14.71 -18.41 -22.47
C PRO A 274 13.28 -18.04 -22.92
N GLY A 275 12.96 -18.31 -24.19
CA GLY A 275 11.65 -17.99 -24.76
C GLY A 275 11.46 -16.52 -25.17
N ALA A 276 12.53 -15.72 -25.19
CA ALA A 276 12.50 -14.36 -25.72
C ALA A 276 12.07 -14.34 -27.20
N PRO A 277 11.05 -13.56 -27.59
CA PRO A 277 10.69 -13.37 -28.98
C PRO A 277 11.86 -12.83 -29.83
N ALA A 278 11.86 -13.14 -31.13
CA ALA A 278 12.82 -12.52 -32.05
C ALA A 278 12.70 -10.99 -32.02
N GLY A 279 13.85 -10.29 -32.03
CA GLY A 279 13.87 -8.82 -31.93
C GLY A 279 13.58 -8.27 -30.53
N THR A 280 13.69 -9.08 -29.48
CA THR A 280 13.52 -8.61 -28.09
C THR A 280 14.49 -7.46 -27.78
N ARG A 281 13.94 -6.30 -27.43
CA ARG A 281 14.69 -5.10 -27.01
C ARG A 281 14.88 -5.08 -25.49
N THR A 282 15.73 -4.20 -24.97
CA THR A 282 16.01 -4.10 -23.53
C THR A 282 15.54 -2.76 -22.98
N VAL A 283 14.83 -2.79 -21.87
CA VAL A 283 14.55 -1.62 -21.03
C VAL A 283 15.18 -1.82 -19.66
N VAL A 284 15.88 -0.80 -19.18
CA VAL A 284 16.54 -0.80 -17.88
C VAL A 284 15.79 0.17 -16.98
N ALA A 285 15.51 -0.23 -15.74
CA ALA A 285 14.87 0.60 -14.73
C ALA A 285 15.84 0.85 -13.57
N TRP A 286 16.12 2.12 -13.29
CA TRP A 286 16.81 2.53 -12.07
C TRP A 286 15.82 3.07 -11.03
N PRO A 287 16.06 2.84 -9.73
CA PRO A 287 15.16 3.27 -8.64
C PRO A 287 14.99 4.79 -8.54
N GLU A 288 14.10 5.21 -7.62
CA GLU A 288 13.83 6.63 -7.35
C GLU A 288 15.09 7.38 -6.92
N THR A 289 15.35 8.49 -7.62
CA THR A 289 16.54 9.33 -7.44
C THR A 289 17.82 8.48 -7.40
N ALA A 290 17.93 7.48 -8.26
CA ALA A 290 19.11 6.62 -8.36
C ALA A 290 20.35 7.40 -8.80
N SER A 291 20.14 8.36 -9.70
CA SER A 291 21.22 9.23 -10.17
C SER A 291 21.50 10.37 -9.18
N PRO A 292 22.77 10.57 -8.79
CA PRO A 292 23.22 11.76 -8.06
C PRO A 292 23.47 12.97 -9.00
N PHE A 293 23.19 12.83 -10.29
CA PHE A 293 23.24 13.87 -11.32
C PHE A 293 21.84 14.12 -11.88
N LEU A 294 21.58 15.34 -12.34
CA LEU A 294 20.34 15.72 -13.02
C LEU A 294 20.36 15.15 -14.44
N LEU A 295 19.87 13.91 -14.62
CA LEU A 295 19.96 13.19 -15.91
C LEU A 295 19.22 13.87 -17.06
N GLY A 296 18.29 14.79 -16.80
CA GLY A 296 17.67 15.58 -17.86
C GLY A 296 18.57 16.68 -18.41
N GLU A 297 19.60 17.08 -17.66
CA GLU A 297 20.31 18.35 -17.83
C GLU A 297 21.84 18.21 -17.86
N ASP A 298 22.40 17.10 -17.36
CA ASP A 298 23.83 16.81 -17.33
C ASP A 298 24.23 15.94 -18.54
N PRO A 299 24.78 16.53 -19.63
CA PRO A 299 25.01 15.80 -20.88
C PRO A 299 26.12 14.75 -20.77
N VAL A 300 26.96 14.83 -19.74
CA VAL A 300 28.01 13.83 -19.48
C VAL A 300 27.37 12.62 -18.80
N ALA A 301 26.62 12.84 -17.73
CA ALA A 301 25.93 11.77 -17.03
C ALA A 301 24.93 11.04 -17.94
N SER A 302 24.10 11.76 -18.69
CA SER A 302 23.10 11.13 -19.57
C SER A 302 23.74 10.31 -20.67
N ARG A 303 24.84 10.78 -21.26
CA ARG A 303 25.63 10.04 -22.25
C ARG A 303 26.23 8.77 -21.66
N LEU A 304 26.92 8.87 -20.53
CA LEU A 304 27.53 7.71 -19.85
C LEU A 304 26.47 6.66 -19.48
N ALA A 305 25.27 7.09 -19.08
CA ALA A 305 24.16 6.21 -18.81
C ALA A 305 23.62 5.55 -20.09
N GLY A 306 23.43 6.32 -21.16
CA GLY A 306 23.00 5.82 -22.48
C GLY A 306 23.96 4.79 -23.07
N GLU A 307 25.28 5.02 -22.96
CA GLU A 307 26.33 4.11 -23.44
C GLU A 307 26.32 2.73 -22.77
N THR A 308 25.60 2.55 -21.66
CA THR A 308 25.42 1.22 -21.03
C THR A 308 24.34 0.37 -21.69
N LEU A 309 23.52 0.96 -22.55
CA LEU A 309 22.39 0.30 -23.20
C LEU A 309 22.82 -0.42 -24.48
N PRO A 310 22.18 -1.56 -24.81
CA PRO A 310 22.33 -2.15 -26.14
C PRO A 310 21.66 -1.27 -27.20
N PRO A 311 21.92 -1.49 -28.51
CA PRO A 311 21.25 -0.75 -29.58
C PRO A 311 19.72 -0.80 -29.46
N GLY A 312 19.08 0.37 -29.53
CA GLY A 312 17.64 0.50 -29.30
C GLY A 312 17.20 0.17 -27.88
N GLY A 313 18.09 0.22 -26.89
CA GLY A 313 17.74 0.11 -25.48
C GLY A 313 17.11 1.40 -24.95
N VAL A 314 16.37 1.29 -23.85
CA VAL A 314 15.81 2.46 -23.14
C VAL A 314 16.18 2.37 -21.67
N LEU A 315 16.68 3.45 -21.08
CA LEU A 315 16.86 3.59 -19.64
C LEU A 315 15.72 4.42 -19.06
N LEU A 316 15.06 3.92 -18.02
CA LEU A 316 14.05 4.60 -17.22
C LEU A 316 14.64 4.84 -15.84
N ALA A 317 15.17 6.04 -15.59
CA ALA A 317 15.95 6.32 -14.39
C ALA A 317 15.28 7.37 -13.48
N GLY A 318 15.18 7.06 -12.19
CA GLY A 318 14.82 8.06 -11.20
C GLY A 318 15.89 9.14 -11.05
N SER A 319 15.50 10.39 -11.22
CA SER A 319 16.34 11.58 -11.13
C SER A 319 15.55 12.75 -10.55
N VAL A 320 16.25 13.78 -10.09
CA VAL A 320 15.63 15.11 -9.92
C VAL A 320 15.59 15.80 -11.28
N ARG A 321 14.49 16.52 -11.57
CA ARG A 321 14.39 17.48 -12.68
C ARG A 321 14.19 18.87 -12.11
N VAL A 322 14.85 19.87 -12.70
CA VAL A 322 14.73 21.26 -12.29
C VAL A 322 14.22 22.09 -13.46
N GLU A 323 13.23 22.94 -13.21
CA GLU A 323 12.90 24.04 -14.12
C GLU A 323 13.54 25.30 -13.56
N TRP A 324 14.39 25.91 -14.39
CA TRP A 324 15.17 27.08 -14.02
C TRP A 324 14.46 28.35 -14.46
N GLY A 325 14.32 29.29 -13.53
CA GLY A 325 13.84 30.63 -13.83
C GLY A 325 14.89 31.51 -14.53
N PRO A 326 14.53 32.77 -14.85
CA PRO A 326 15.38 33.69 -15.62
C PRO A 326 16.80 33.89 -15.07
N ASP A 327 16.96 33.85 -13.73
CA ASP A 327 18.24 34.07 -13.04
C ASP A 327 19.03 32.78 -12.77
N ARG A 328 18.71 31.67 -13.45
CA ARG A 328 19.22 30.31 -13.16
C ARG A 328 19.00 29.88 -11.70
N ARG A 329 17.95 30.41 -11.09
CA ARG A 329 17.45 29.93 -9.80
C ARG A 329 16.45 28.81 -10.07
N PRO A 330 16.48 27.73 -9.26
CA PRO A 330 15.50 26.67 -9.42
C PRO A 330 14.11 27.22 -9.05
N GLU A 331 13.19 27.20 -10.00
CA GLU A 331 11.80 27.67 -9.82
C GLU A 331 10.91 26.49 -9.41
N HIS A 332 11.07 25.37 -10.10
CA HIS A 332 10.40 24.11 -9.78
C HIS A 332 11.40 22.96 -9.70
N VAL A 333 11.22 22.11 -8.71
CA VAL A 333 12.03 20.90 -8.51
C VAL A 333 11.10 19.71 -8.44
N PHE A 334 11.35 18.70 -9.26
CA PHE A 334 10.50 17.53 -9.40
C PHE A 334 11.26 16.25 -9.04
N ASN A 335 10.54 15.31 -8.42
CA ASN A 335 10.99 13.93 -8.29
C ASN A 335 10.48 13.18 -9.51
N SER A 336 11.40 12.77 -10.39
CA SER A 336 11.05 12.40 -11.75
C SER A 336 11.63 11.05 -12.14
N MET A 337 10.99 10.43 -13.12
CA MET A 337 11.58 9.38 -13.96
C MET A 337 11.95 10.01 -15.30
N ILE A 338 13.20 9.84 -15.72
CA ILE A 338 13.72 10.30 -17.01
C ILE A 338 13.97 9.09 -17.90
N ALA A 339 13.41 9.12 -19.11
CA ALA A 339 13.64 8.11 -20.14
C ALA A 339 14.78 8.55 -21.08
N LEU A 340 15.84 7.75 -21.20
CA LEU A 340 16.98 8.00 -22.07
C LEU A 340 17.12 6.90 -23.13
N ASP A 341 17.58 7.27 -24.33
CA ASP A 341 18.04 6.31 -25.35
C ASP A 341 19.54 5.96 -25.21
N GLU A 342 20.05 5.08 -26.09
CA GLU A 342 21.45 4.67 -26.10
C GLU A 342 22.45 5.80 -26.40
N ALA A 343 22.00 6.93 -26.95
CA ALA A 343 22.83 8.12 -27.16
C ALA A 343 22.79 9.09 -25.96
N GLY A 344 22.02 8.76 -24.92
CA GLY A 344 21.82 9.60 -23.74
C GLY A 344 20.85 10.76 -23.97
N ARG A 345 20.03 10.73 -25.03
CA ARG A 345 19.01 11.76 -25.29
C ARG A 345 17.75 11.47 -24.49
N THR A 346 17.17 12.52 -23.91
CA THR A 346 15.90 12.44 -23.20
C THR A 346 14.74 12.20 -24.18
N LEU A 347 14.06 11.07 -24.02
CA LEU A 347 12.90 10.67 -24.80
C LEU A 347 11.57 11.10 -24.16
N ALA A 348 11.50 11.07 -22.83
CA ALA A 348 10.32 11.43 -22.05
C ALA A 348 10.72 11.67 -20.59
N ALA A 349 9.83 12.33 -19.83
CA ALA A 349 9.92 12.46 -18.39
C ALA A 349 8.53 12.27 -17.76
N TYR A 350 8.51 11.74 -16.54
CA TYR A 350 7.32 11.69 -15.68
C TYR A 350 7.66 12.30 -14.34
N ASP A 351 6.79 13.15 -13.81
CA ASP A 351 6.95 13.78 -12.50
C ASP A 351 5.95 13.23 -11.50
N LYS A 352 6.44 12.92 -10.30
CA LYS A 352 5.64 12.41 -9.19
C LYS A 352 4.46 13.34 -8.90
N SER A 353 3.25 12.79 -8.95
CA SER A 353 2.01 13.53 -8.79
C SER A 353 1.52 13.57 -7.33
N HIS A 354 1.62 12.45 -6.61
CA HIS A 354 1.28 12.38 -5.19
C HIS A 354 2.54 12.41 -4.33
N LEU A 355 2.79 13.58 -3.74
CA LEU A 355 3.94 13.82 -2.88
C LEU A 355 3.70 13.33 -1.44
N VAL A 356 4.77 12.91 -0.78
CA VAL A 356 4.76 12.47 0.61
C VAL A 356 4.74 13.69 1.55
N PRO A 357 3.71 13.86 2.39
CA PRO A 357 3.68 14.92 3.40
C PRO A 357 4.86 14.82 4.37
N PHE A 358 5.44 15.96 4.74
CA PHE A 358 6.61 16.11 5.62
C PHE A 358 7.94 15.55 5.07
N GLY A 359 7.90 14.69 4.05
CA GLY A 359 9.09 14.14 3.38
C GLY A 359 9.50 14.91 2.13
N GLU A 360 8.52 15.28 1.28
CA GLU A 360 8.76 15.96 0.00
C GLU A 360 8.22 17.39 -0.02
N TYR A 361 7.21 17.67 0.79
CA TYR A 361 6.70 19.01 1.01
C TYR A 361 6.26 19.21 2.45
N MET A 362 6.23 20.46 2.90
CA MET A 362 5.72 20.83 4.22
C MET A 362 4.23 21.19 4.12
N PRO A 363 3.31 20.41 4.73
CA PRO A 363 1.92 20.82 4.86
C PRO A 363 1.80 22.09 5.71
N TRP A 364 0.85 22.97 5.37
CA TRP A 364 0.56 24.20 6.13
C TRP A 364 1.79 25.09 6.40
N ARG A 365 2.65 25.27 5.40
CA ARG A 365 3.82 26.17 5.47
C ARG A 365 3.46 27.51 6.15
N GLY A 366 4.29 27.93 7.09
CA GLY A 366 4.11 29.17 7.86
C GLY A 366 3.38 29.00 9.20
N LEU A 367 2.69 27.89 9.43
CA LEU A 367 1.99 27.60 10.69
C LEU A 367 2.81 26.76 11.69
N MET A 368 3.83 26.04 11.20
CA MET A 368 4.72 25.21 12.02
C MET A 368 6.14 25.78 12.03
N PRO A 369 6.79 25.93 13.21
CA PRO A 369 8.11 26.56 13.32
C PRO A 369 9.29 25.64 12.91
N VAL A 370 9.02 24.38 12.55
CA VAL A 370 10.06 23.36 12.27
C VAL A 370 9.90 22.83 10.84
N ARG A 371 11.00 22.81 10.07
CA ARG A 371 11.06 22.18 8.74
C ARG A 371 11.69 20.79 8.79
N ILE A 372 10.88 19.78 8.47
CA ILE A 372 11.25 18.36 8.50
C ILE A 372 11.70 17.84 7.12
N VAL A 373 11.26 18.49 6.02
CA VAL A 373 11.63 18.14 4.64
C VAL A 373 13.13 18.33 4.41
N ARG A 374 13.78 17.33 3.82
CA ARG A 374 15.21 17.35 3.48
C ARG A 374 15.44 18.08 2.14
N GLY A 375 16.44 18.98 2.09
CA GLY A 375 16.76 19.84 0.94
C GLY A 375 16.20 21.24 1.08
N SER A 376 16.75 22.27 0.42
CA SER A 376 16.39 23.68 0.64
C SER A 376 15.01 24.10 0.09
N MET A 377 14.41 23.30 -0.78
CA MET A 377 13.10 23.53 -1.39
C MET A 377 12.22 22.28 -1.30
N ASP A 378 10.91 22.47 -1.43
CA ASP A 378 9.98 21.33 -1.52
C ASP A 378 9.80 20.95 -2.99
N PHE A 379 9.43 19.70 -3.23
CA PHE A 379 9.10 19.23 -4.57
C PHE A 379 7.78 19.85 -5.06
N THR A 380 7.73 20.10 -6.37
CA THR A 380 6.53 20.50 -7.09
C THR A 380 5.79 19.24 -7.56
N PRO A 381 4.47 19.13 -7.36
CA PRO A 381 3.70 17.98 -7.83
C PRO A 381 3.60 17.99 -9.36
N GLY A 382 3.72 16.81 -9.97
CA GLY A 382 3.49 16.58 -11.38
C GLY A 382 2.01 16.65 -11.79
N ARG A 383 1.75 16.49 -13.09
CA ARG A 383 0.41 16.68 -13.69
C ARG A 383 -0.59 15.55 -13.39
N GLY A 384 -0.14 14.43 -12.85
CA GLY A 384 -0.96 13.23 -12.60
C GLY A 384 -0.44 11.99 -13.35
N PRO A 385 -1.09 10.83 -13.19
CA PRO A 385 -0.73 9.62 -13.92
C PRO A 385 -0.85 9.83 -15.43
N GLU A 386 0.22 9.51 -16.17
CA GLU A 386 0.27 9.60 -17.64
C GLU A 386 0.81 8.29 -18.23
N ALA A 387 0.24 7.84 -19.35
CA ALA A 387 0.74 6.71 -20.11
C ALA A 387 1.73 7.20 -21.16
N ILE A 388 2.98 6.76 -21.07
CA ILE A 388 4.06 7.15 -22.01
C ILE A 388 4.64 5.92 -22.71
N ALA A 389 5.18 6.12 -23.92
CA ALA A 389 5.74 5.05 -24.76
C ALA A 389 7.08 5.45 -25.42
N PRO A 390 8.08 5.91 -24.65
CA PRO A 390 9.37 6.35 -25.19
C PRO A 390 10.11 5.21 -25.89
N GLY A 391 10.78 5.52 -27.01
CA GLY A 391 11.69 4.59 -27.69
C GLY A 391 11.00 3.35 -28.28
N GLY A 392 9.67 3.37 -28.47
CA GLY A 392 8.89 2.23 -28.98
C GLY A 392 8.55 1.20 -27.90
N LEU A 393 8.68 1.54 -26.62
CA LEU A 393 8.17 0.73 -25.52
C LEU A 393 6.64 0.56 -25.61
N PRO A 394 6.08 -0.57 -25.13
CA PRO A 394 4.65 -0.67 -24.89
C PRO A 394 4.25 0.42 -23.90
N PRO A 395 3.11 1.12 -24.11
CA PRO A 395 2.69 2.20 -23.23
C PRO A 395 2.65 1.78 -21.76
N PHE A 396 3.20 2.60 -20.88
CA PHE A 396 3.27 2.31 -19.44
C PHE A 396 2.92 3.51 -18.58
N GLY A 397 2.40 3.24 -17.39
CA GLY A 397 2.24 4.24 -16.33
C GLY A 397 3.42 4.19 -15.36
N THR A 398 3.85 5.35 -14.87
CA THR A 398 4.90 5.44 -13.84
C THR A 398 4.30 5.75 -12.48
N LEU A 399 4.81 5.10 -11.44
CA LEU A 399 4.46 5.31 -10.03
C LEU A 399 5.74 5.49 -9.24
N ILE A 400 5.97 6.67 -8.68
CA ILE A 400 7.15 6.94 -7.88
C ILE A 400 6.84 6.69 -6.40
N CYS A 401 7.45 5.65 -5.84
CA CYS A 401 7.43 5.35 -4.42
C CYS A 401 5.99 5.22 -3.88
N TYR A 402 5.62 6.16 -3.00
CA TYR A 402 4.35 6.26 -2.30
C TYR A 402 3.11 6.18 -3.21
N GLU A 403 3.18 6.54 -4.49
CA GLU A 403 2.02 6.56 -5.39
C GLU A 403 1.35 5.18 -5.58
N VAL A 404 2.11 4.09 -5.43
CA VAL A 404 1.59 2.73 -5.63
C VAL A 404 0.58 2.29 -4.55
N ILE A 405 0.54 2.96 -3.40
CA ILE A 405 -0.36 2.56 -2.30
C ILE A 405 -1.81 2.99 -2.51
N PHE A 406 -2.11 3.84 -3.50
CA PHE A 406 -3.43 4.46 -3.69
C PHE A 406 -4.35 3.63 -4.59
N PRO A 407 -5.38 2.96 -4.03
CA PRO A 407 -6.22 2.09 -4.83
C PRO A 407 -7.08 2.85 -5.85
N GLY A 408 -7.11 2.39 -7.09
CA GLY A 408 -7.92 2.98 -8.16
C GLY A 408 -7.38 4.30 -8.73
N ALA A 409 -6.20 4.77 -8.30
CA ALA A 409 -5.58 6.01 -8.78
C ALA A 409 -4.24 5.79 -9.50
N VAL A 410 -3.85 4.52 -9.75
CA VAL A 410 -2.52 4.17 -10.28
C VAL A 410 -2.45 3.98 -11.79
N VAL A 411 -3.60 3.87 -12.47
CA VAL A 411 -3.64 3.57 -13.91
C VAL A 411 -4.02 4.83 -14.69
N PRO A 412 -3.16 5.33 -15.59
CA PRO A 412 -3.52 6.44 -16.47
C PRO A 412 -4.55 6.03 -17.54
N ALA A 413 -5.21 7.03 -18.13
CA ALA A 413 -6.02 6.87 -19.32
C ALA A 413 -5.27 7.46 -20.53
N PRO A 414 -5.13 6.74 -21.66
CA PRO A 414 -5.61 5.38 -21.91
C PRO A 414 -4.87 4.30 -21.10
N ARG A 415 -5.55 3.15 -20.86
CA ARG A 415 -5.00 2.04 -20.06
C ARG A 415 -3.70 1.50 -20.68
N PRO A 416 -2.57 1.50 -19.95
CA PRO A 416 -1.29 1.03 -20.44
C PRO A 416 -1.20 -0.50 -20.50
N ASP A 417 -0.05 -1.00 -20.94
CA ASP A 417 0.31 -2.42 -20.97
C ASP A 417 1.05 -2.88 -19.71
N TRP A 418 1.70 -1.97 -18.98
CA TRP A 418 2.39 -2.30 -17.74
C TRP A 418 2.57 -1.05 -16.87
N LEU A 419 3.03 -1.24 -15.64
CA LEU A 419 3.37 -0.16 -14.72
C LEU A 419 4.85 -0.25 -14.32
N LEU A 420 5.50 0.90 -14.24
CA LEU A 420 6.81 1.04 -13.64
C LEU A 420 6.65 1.61 -12.23
N ASN A 421 7.23 0.96 -11.22
CA ASN A 421 7.33 1.53 -9.89
C ASN A 421 8.80 1.73 -9.49
N ILE A 422 9.25 2.97 -9.39
CA ILE A 422 10.60 3.29 -8.92
C ILE A 422 10.51 3.84 -7.49
N THR A 423 11.36 3.39 -6.58
CA THR A 423 11.23 3.76 -5.15
C THR A 423 12.55 3.75 -4.39
N ASN A 424 12.61 4.59 -3.36
CA ASN A 424 13.69 4.64 -2.40
C ASN A 424 13.19 4.22 -1.00
N ASP A 425 13.09 2.91 -0.77
CA ASP A 425 12.69 2.33 0.51
C ASP A 425 13.75 2.50 1.63
N ALA A 426 14.88 3.17 1.38
CA ALA A 426 15.90 3.44 2.39
C ALA A 426 15.35 4.23 3.59
N TRP A 427 14.30 5.05 3.35
CA TRP A 427 13.56 5.75 4.38
C TRP A 427 12.89 4.82 5.40
N PHE A 428 12.58 3.58 5.02
CA PHE A 428 11.86 2.64 5.88
C PHE A 428 12.80 1.72 6.67
N GLY A 429 14.08 1.67 6.29
CA GLY A 429 15.09 0.80 6.90
C GLY A 429 14.84 -0.69 6.67
N ALA A 430 15.66 -1.53 7.28
CA ALA A 430 15.52 -2.98 7.27
C ALA A 430 14.39 -3.42 8.23
N SER A 431 13.14 -3.15 7.86
CA SER A 431 11.96 -3.26 8.74
C SER A 431 10.75 -3.82 8.00
N ALA A 432 9.55 -3.73 8.60
CA ALA A 432 8.31 -4.14 7.96
C ALA A 432 7.86 -3.25 6.78
N GLY A 433 8.30 -1.99 6.72
CA GLY A 433 7.84 -1.01 5.72
C GLY A 433 8.00 -1.47 4.27
N PRO A 434 9.20 -1.91 3.82
CA PRO A 434 9.42 -2.39 2.46
C PRO A 434 8.55 -3.61 2.07
N TYR A 435 8.27 -4.50 3.02
CA TYR A 435 7.37 -5.65 2.79
C TYR A 435 5.92 -5.22 2.63
N GLN A 436 5.46 -4.27 3.45
CA GLN A 436 4.12 -3.67 3.33
C GLN A 436 3.98 -2.91 2.00
N HIS A 437 5.04 -2.23 1.57
CA HIS A 437 5.08 -1.51 0.31
C HIS A 437 5.03 -2.47 -0.90
N LEU A 438 5.76 -3.59 -0.87
CA LEU A 438 5.68 -4.64 -1.89
C LEU A 438 4.29 -5.30 -1.95
N ALA A 439 3.62 -5.47 -0.80
CA ALA A 439 2.25 -5.97 -0.78
C ALA A 439 1.28 -5.06 -1.55
N ALA A 440 1.45 -3.73 -1.44
CA ALA A 440 0.66 -2.77 -2.22
C ALA A 440 0.91 -2.90 -3.73
N VAL A 441 2.17 -3.08 -4.15
CA VAL A 441 2.54 -3.31 -5.56
C VAL A 441 1.83 -4.55 -6.10
N ARG A 442 1.88 -5.66 -5.36
CA ARG A 442 1.23 -6.92 -5.76
C ARG A 442 -0.28 -6.78 -5.84
N LEU A 443 -0.89 -6.05 -4.90
CA LEU A 443 -2.32 -5.74 -4.96
C LEU A 443 -2.67 -4.96 -6.23
N ARG A 444 -1.97 -3.84 -6.51
CA ARG A 444 -2.21 -3.04 -7.73
C ARG A 444 -2.13 -3.90 -8.99
N ALA A 445 -1.16 -4.81 -9.07
CA ALA A 445 -1.01 -5.69 -10.22
C ALA A 445 -2.25 -6.58 -10.45
N VAL A 446 -2.79 -7.17 -9.38
CA VAL A 446 -3.98 -8.03 -9.41
C VAL A 446 -5.25 -7.24 -9.71
N GLU A 447 -5.40 -6.08 -9.05
CA GLU A 447 -6.53 -5.18 -9.19
C GLU A 447 -6.66 -4.67 -10.61
N GLU A 448 -5.56 -4.22 -11.20
CA GLU A 448 -5.59 -3.59 -12.52
C GLU A 448 -5.42 -4.62 -13.64
N GLY A 449 -4.98 -5.83 -13.32
CA GLY A 449 -4.64 -6.84 -14.33
C GLY A 449 -3.47 -6.37 -15.20
N LEU A 450 -2.50 -5.68 -14.60
CA LEU A 450 -1.32 -5.14 -15.26
C LEU A 450 -0.05 -5.66 -14.55
N PRO A 451 0.97 -6.08 -15.31
CA PRO A 451 2.27 -6.38 -14.72
C PRO A 451 2.95 -5.10 -14.24
N ILE A 452 3.77 -5.23 -13.20
CA ILE A 452 4.51 -4.13 -12.59
C ILE A 452 5.99 -4.51 -12.46
N ALA A 453 6.87 -3.67 -13.02
CA ALA A 453 8.30 -3.73 -12.76
C ALA A 453 8.63 -2.75 -11.63
N ARG A 454 9.10 -3.25 -10.49
CA ARG A 454 9.48 -2.46 -9.33
C ARG A 454 10.99 -2.40 -9.17
N ALA A 455 11.55 -1.19 -9.24
CA ALA A 455 12.95 -0.88 -8.95
C ALA A 455 13.08 -0.15 -7.60
N ALA A 456 13.61 -0.83 -6.60
CA ALA A 456 13.82 -0.28 -5.27
C ALA A 456 15.31 -0.04 -5.01
N GLN A 457 15.66 0.99 -4.22
CA GLN A 457 17.07 1.29 -3.92
C GLN A 457 17.70 0.29 -2.94
N THR A 458 17.26 0.32 -1.68
CA THR A 458 17.63 -0.65 -0.63
C THR A 458 16.48 -1.62 -0.33
N GLY A 459 15.30 -1.37 -0.91
CA GLY A 459 14.07 -2.15 -0.73
C GLY A 459 14.07 -3.47 -1.47
N ILE A 460 12.87 -4.01 -1.70
CA ILE A 460 12.67 -5.22 -2.49
C ILE A 460 12.33 -4.81 -3.92
N SER A 461 13.24 -5.10 -4.86
CA SER A 461 12.96 -4.99 -6.30
C SER A 461 12.30 -6.26 -6.80
N ALA A 462 11.32 -6.14 -7.69
CA ALA A 462 10.57 -7.30 -8.18
C ALA A 462 9.95 -7.06 -9.55
N LEU A 463 9.83 -8.13 -10.34
CA LEU A 463 8.91 -8.18 -11.48
C LEU A 463 7.66 -8.95 -11.07
N VAL A 464 6.51 -8.28 -11.11
CA VAL A 464 5.21 -8.83 -10.72
C VAL A 464 4.32 -8.91 -11.95
N ASP A 465 3.65 -10.04 -12.18
CA ASP A 465 2.71 -10.16 -13.29
C ASP A 465 1.32 -9.60 -12.98
N ALA A 466 0.43 -9.60 -13.99
CA ALA A 466 -0.97 -9.16 -13.87
C ALA A 466 -1.84 -9.96 -12.88
N ARG A 467 -1.30 -11.03 -12.27
CA ARG A 467 -1.96 -11.88 -11.28
C ARG A 467 -1.25 -11.84 -9.93
N GLY A 468 -0.29 -10.93 -9.74
CA GLY A 468 0.38 -10.73 -8.46
C GLY A 468 1.41 -11.81 -8.09
N ARG A 469 1.83 -12.65 -9.05
CA ARG A 469 2.97 -13.56 -8.88
C ARG A 469 4.25 -12.77 -9.04
N VAL A 470 5.20 -13.01 -8.15
CA VAL A 470 6.56 -12.46 -8.24
C VAL A 470 7.36 -13.40 -9.13
N LEU A 471 7.73 -12.94 -10.32
CA LEU A 471 8.47 -13.74 -11.32
C LEU A 471 9.97 -13.74 -11.06
N ALA A 472 10.49 -12.61 -10.57
CA ALA A 472 11.88 -12.42 -10.17
C ALA A 472 11.93 -11.33 -9.09
N HIS A 473 12.90 -11.40 -8.17
CA HIS A 473 13.10 -10.39 -7.16
C HIS A 473 14.57 -10.29 -6.70
N LEU A 474 14.93 -9.13 -6.14
CA LEU A 474 16.13 -8.91 -5.33
C LEU A 474 15.68 -8.58 -3.91
N GLY A 475 16.36 -9.17 -2.93
CA GLY A 475 16.03 -9.05 -1.52
C GLY A 475 16.29 -7.67 -0.93
N LEU A 476 15.80 -7.46 0.29
CA LEU A 476 16.01 -6.24 1.05
C LEU A 476 17.51 -6.06 1.38
N GLY A 477 18.07 -4.90 1.06
CA GLY A 477 19.48 -4.60 1.31
C GLY A 477 20.48 -5.30 0.39
N GLU A 478 20.02 -5.97 -0.68
CA GLU A 478 20.90 -6.55 -1.69
C GLU A 478 21.34 -5.50 -2.72
N SER A 479 22.47 -5.72 -3.39
CA SER A 479 22.91 -4.94 -4.55
C SER A 479 23.03 -5.86 -5.75
N GLY A 480 22.45 -5.49 -6.89
CA GLY A 480 22.45 -6.34 -8.07
C GLY A 480 21.51 -5.86 -9.16
N SER A 481 21.23 -6.76 -10.09
CA SER A 481 20.28 -6.55 -11.18
C SER A 481 19.48 -7.82 -11.42
N LEU A 482 18.18 -7.68 -11.68
CA LEU A 482 17.32 -8.78 -12.13
C LEU A 482 16.90 -8.53 -13.57
N ALA A 483 16.84 -9.58 -14.39
CA ALA A 483 16.44 -9.50 -15.78
C ALA A 483 15.37 -10.55 -16.09
N ALA A 484 14.28 -10.14 -16.74
CA ALA A 484 13.20 -11.03 -17.15
C ALA A 484 12.44 -10.44 -18.34
N LEU A 485 11.68 -11.27 -19.06
CA LEU A 485 10.79 -10.78 -20.10
C LEU A 485 9.66 -9.95 -19.48
N LEU A 486 9.31 -8.84 -20.13
CA LEU A 486 8.18 -8.01 -19.74
C LEU A 486 6.89 -8.84 -19.92
N PRO A 487 6.17 -9.13 -18.83
CA PRO A 487 4.98 -9.97 -18.93
C PRO A 487 3.91 -9.26 -19.76
N GLY A 488 3.07 -10.03 -20.43
CA GLY A 488 1.92 -9.46 -21.14
C GLY A 488 0.87 -8.93 -20.17
N ARG A 489 0.11 -7.92 -20.60
CA ARG A 489 -1.00 -7.39 -19.81
C ARG A 489 -2.15 -8.39 -19.69
N GLY A 490 -2.78 -8.42 -18.53
CA GLY A 490 -4.04 -9.11 -18.33
C GLY A 490 -5.22 -8.33 -18.92
N ARG A 491 -6.36 -9.02 -19.04
CA ARG A 491 -7.66 -8.38 -19.30
C ARG A 491 -7.98 -7.40 -18.17
N ALA A 492 -8.57 -6.25 -18.51
CA ALA A 492 -9.09 -5.33 -17.52
C ALA A 492 -10.10 -6.07 -16.62
N THR A 493 -9.77 -6.10 -15.32
CA THR A 493 -10.54 -6.82 -14.30
C THR A 493 -11.86 -6.12 -14.01
N LEU A 494 -12.71 -6.70 -13.16
CA LEU A 494 -13.93 -6.04 -12.75
C LEU A 494 -13.61 -4.80 -11.91
N PHE A 495 -12.64 -4.90 -11.00
CA PHE A 495 -12.17 -3.77 -10.21
C PHE A 495 -11.55 -2.66 -11.08
N SER A 496 -10.72 -2.99 -12.07
CA SER A 496 -10.12 -1.98 -12.95
C SER A 496 -11.16 -1.16 -13.73
N ARG A 497 -12.33 -1.74 -14.02
CA ARG A 497 -13.42 -1.06 -14.77
C ARG A 497 -14.29 -0.17 -13.90
N LEU A 498 -14.60 -0.61 -12.68
CA LEU A 498 -15.56 0.07 -11.80
C LEU A 498 -14.87 0.78 -10.62
N GLY A 499 -13.58 0.55 -10.42
CA GLY A 499 -12.76 1.12 -9.37
C GLY A 499 -13.39 1.00 -7.99
N LEU A 500 -13.34 2.11 -7.25
CA LEU A 500 -13.80 2.22 -5.87
C LEU A 500 -15.32 2.11 -5.71
N TYR A 501 -16.11 2.19 -6.79
CA TYR A 501 -17.56 2.01 -6.71
C TYR A 501 -17.96 0.61 -6.27
N LEU A 502 -17.16 -0.42 -6.58
CA LEU A 502 -17.44 -1.80 -6.16
C LEU A 502 -17.35 -2.00 -4.64
N PRO A 503 -16.20 -1.78 -3.98
CA PRO A 503 -16.14 -1.92 -2.53
C PRO A 503 -17.07 -0.94 -1.81
N GLY A 504 -17.25 0.28 -2.33
CA GLY A 504 -18.20 1.25 -1.79
C GLY A 504 -19.65 0.77 -1.87
N GLY A 505 -20.07 0.22 -3.01
CA GLY A 505 -21.41 -0.35 -3.20
C GLY A 505 -21.66 -1.56 -2.29
N LEU A 506 -20.69 -2.47 -2.17
CA LEU A 506 -20.79 -3.62 -1.25
C LEU A 506 -20.90 -3.18 0.22
N ALA A 507 -20.11 -2.19 0.63
CA ALA A 507 -20.20 -1.60 1.96
C ALA A 507 -21.57 -0.95 2.20
N LEU A 508 -22.10 -0.22 1.22
CA LEU A 508 -23.43 0.39 1.30
C LEU A 508 -24.53 -0.66 1.46
N LEU A 509 -24.51 -1.74 0.68
CA LEU A 509 -25.47 -2.84 0.79
C LEU A 509 -25.41 -3.50 2.18
N CYS A 510 -24.21 -3.74 2.72
CA CYS A 510 -24.05 -4.25 4.07
C CYS A 510 -24.63 -3.29 5.12
N LEU A 511 -24.43 -1.98 4.96
CA LEU A 511 -24.96 -0.97 5.86
C LEU A 511 -26.49 -0.91 5.82
N LEU A 512 -27.09 -0.91 4.62
CA LEU A 512 -28.54 -0.92 4.45
C LEU A 512 -29.18 -2.17 5.07
N ALA A 513 -28.58 -3.35 4.85
CA ALA A 513 -29.02 -4.59 5.48
C ALA A 513 -28.92 -4.52 7.02
N ALA A 514 -27.83 -3.95 7.55
CA ALA A 514 -27.66 -3.75 8.98
C ALA A 514 -28.72 -2.82 9.59
N VAL A 515 -29.06 -1.73 8.91
CA VAL A 515 -30.11 -0.79 9.33
C VAL A 515 -31.47 -1.46 9.30
N ALA A 516 -31.82 -2.15 8.21
CA ALA A 516 -33.07 -2.88 8.08
C ALA A 516 -33.21 -3.95 9.18
N GLY A 517 -32.16 -4.74 9.41
CA GLY A 517 -32.14 -5.75 10.49
C GLY A 517 -32.32 -5.13 11.88
N THR A 518 -31.67 -4.00 12.14
CA THR A 518 -31.82 -3.27 13.41
C THR A 518 -33.25 -2.76 13.61
N ILE A 519 -33.88 -2.21 12.57
CA ILE A 519 -35.27 -1.74 12.63
C ILE A 519 -36.22 -2.91 12.91
N VAL A 520 -36.10 -4.01 12.18
CA VAL A 520 -36.96 -5.20 12.36
C VAL A 520 -36.83 -5.77 13.77
N MET A 521 -35.60 -5.96 14.26
CA MET A 521 -35.36 -6.48 15.61
C MET A 521 -35.89 -5.55 16.69
N SER A 522 -35.73 -4.23 16.53
CA SER A 522 -36.27 -3.26 17.51
C SER A 522 -37.79 -3.15 17.51
N ARG A 523 -38.48 -3.55 16.43
CA ARG A 523 -39.95 -3.65 16.39
C ARG A 523 -40.45 -4.89 17.10
N ASN A 524 -39.75 -6.02 16.95
CA ASN A 524 -40.10 -7.27 17.62
C ASN A 524 -39.81 -7.27 19.14
N GLU A 525 -39.00 -6.33 19.63
CA GLU A 525 -38.72 -6.14 21.07
C GLU A 525 -39.68 -5.13 21.75
N ARG A 526 -40.57 -4.47 21.01
CA ARG A 526 -41.63 -3.65 21.61
C ARG A 526 -42.81 -4.57 21.97
N PRO A 527 -43.22 -4.63 23.25
CA PRO A 527 -44.32 -5.47 23.70
C PRO A 527 -45.65 -5.10 23.04
#